data_AF-A0A930W2B2-F1
#
_entry.id   AF-A0A930W2B2-F1
#
_cell.length_a   1.000
_cell.length_b   1.000
_cell.length_c   1.000
_cell.angle_alpha   90.00
_cell.angle_beta   90.00
_cell.angle_gamma   90.00
#
_symmetry.space_group_name_H-M   'P 1'
#
loop_
_entity.id
_entity.type
_entity.pdbx_description
1 polymer ?
#
loop_
_entity_poly.entity_id
_entity_poly.type
_entity_poly.pdbx_seq_one_letter_code
_entity_poly.pdbx_strand_id
1 'polypeptide(L)'
;SISSDLSGGMLGKVTEGASILGMFIIGALVERWVSISFTPIVSNIPQQAGAYIDWSSIPAGADGIHKALSLYAQLGPTGLEQMKVTTLQQNLDSLIPGLAAVGLTLLCCYLLKKKVSPIVIILALFAVGVIGRFFNFM
;
A
#
# COMPACT_ATOMS: atom_id res chain seq x y z
N SER A 1 -30.09 31.22 32.19
CA SER A 1 -29.65 31.07 30.79
C SER A 1 -28.21 30.62 30.57
N ILE A 2 -27.29 30.64 31.54
CA ILE A 2 -25.94 30.05 31.34
C ILE A 2 -26.00 28.53 31.09
N SER A 3 -26.97 27.82 31.69
CA SER A 3 -27.22 26.39 31.47
C SER A 3 -27.78 26.06 30.07
N SER A 4 -28.35 27.04 29.35
CA SER A 4 -28.92 26.83 28.00
C SER A 4 -27.86 27.01 26.91
N ASP A 5 -26.93 27.96 27.06
CA ASP A 5 -25.79 28.12 26.13
C ASP A 5 -24.73 27.01 26.30
N LEU A 6 -24.56 26.51 27.54
CA LEU A 6 -23.66 25.39 27.85
C LEU A 6 -24.25 24.00 27.55
N SER A 7 -25.58 23.83 27.43
CA SER A 7 -26.18 22.51 27.12
C SER A 7 -26.80 22.40 25.72
N GLY A 8 -27.14 23.51 25.06
CA GLY A 8 -27.99 23.47 23.87
C GLY A 8 -27.30 23.56 22.51
N GLY A 9 -26.12 24.17 22.41
CA GLY A 9 -25.54 24.45 21.07
C GLY A 9 -24.02 24.61 20.99
N MET A 10 -23.37 25.19 22.01
CA MET A 10 -21.91 25.35 21.98
C MET A 10 -21.18 24.04 22.29
N LEU A 11 -21.64 23.29 23.30
CA LEU A 11 -21.08 21.98 23.66
C LEU A 11 -21.27 20.94 22.55
N GLY A 12 -22.41 21.00 21.85
CA GLY A 12 -22.70 20.16 20.68
C GLY A 12 -21.72 20.42 19.54
N LYS A 13 -21.49 21.69 19.17
CA LYS A 13 -20.52 22.06 18.12
C LYS A 13 -19.07 21.69 18.48
N VAL A 14 -18.70 21.82 19.76
CA VAL A 14 -17.38 21.38 20.23
C VAL A 14 -17.26 19.86 20.18
N THR A 15 -18.31 19.12 20.55
CA THR A 15 -18.33 17.64 20.48
C THR A 15 -18.31 17.15 19.02
N GLU A 16 -19.04 17.83 18.13
CA GLU A 16 -19.06 17.56 16.70
C GLU A 16 -17.68 17.84 16.07
N GLY A 17 -17.08 18.99 16.39
CA GLY A 17 -15.72 19.33 15.96
C GLY A 17 -14.67 18.34 16.48
N ALA A 18 -14.78 17.91 17.74
CA ALA A 18 -13.91 16.88 18.32
C ALA A 18 -14.08 15.52 17.63
N SER A 19 -15.30 15.15 17.25
CA SER A 19 -15.60 13.88 16.57
C SER A 19 -15.05 13.86 15.14
N ILE A 20 -15.16 14.98 14.41
CA ILE A 20 -14.60 15.14 13.05
C ILE A 20 -13.07 15.06 13.10
N LEU A 21 -12.44 15.75 14.04
CA LEU A 21 -10.99 15.66 14.28
C LEU A 21 -10.55 14.23 14.62
N GLY A 22 -11.29 13.56 15.51
CA GLY A 22 -11.02 12.18 15.87
C GLY A 22 -11.07 11.25 14.67
N MET A 23 -12.11 11.34 13.85
CA MET A 23 -12.27 10.50 12.65
C MET A 23 -11.18 10.77 11.60
N PHE A 24 -10.76 12.03 11.43
CA PHE A 24 -9.67 12.39 10.53
C PHE A 24 -8.32 11.82 10.97
N ILE A 25 -7.99 11.95 12.27
CA ILE A 25 -6.73 11.44 12.84
C ILE A 25 -6.67 9.92 12.73
N ILE A 26 -7.78 9.21 12.98
CA ILE A 26 -7.84 7.75 12.82
C ILE A 26 -7.58 7.36 11.36
N GLY A 27 -8.13 8.08 10.38
CA GLY A 27 -7.84 7.85 8.96
C GLY A 27 -6.35 7.99 8.63
N ALA A 28 -5.72 9.08 9.07
CA ALA A 28 -4.30 9.33 8.83
C ALA A 28 -3.37 8.33 9.55
N LEU A 29 -3.76 7.87 10.74
CA LEU A 29 -3.01 6.86 11.48
C LEU A 29 -3.03 5.50 10.78
N VAL A 30 -4.18 5.09 10.25
CA VAL A 30 -4.32 3.81 9.54
C VAL A 30 -3.37 3.76 8.35
N GLU A 31 -3.34 4.80 7.53
CA GLU A 31 -2.40 4.92 6.39
C GLU A 31 -0.93 4.86 6.81
N ARG A 32 -0.59 5.47 7.95
CA ARG A 32 0.80 5.58 8.41
C ARG A 32 1.34 4.31 9.04
N TRP A 33 0.49 3.56 9.72
CA TRP A 33 0.89 2.43 10.58
C TRP A 33 0.51 1.06 10.01
N VAL A 34 -0.43 1.00 9.05
CA VAL A 34 -0.81 -0.24 8.38
C VAL A 34 -0.18 -0.28 7.00
N SER A 35 0.90 -1.05 6.87
CA SER A 35 1.52 -1.33 5.57
C SER A 35 1.15 -2.75 5.14
N ILE A 36 0.46 -2.87 4.00
CA ILE A 36 0.09 -4.14 3.40
C ILE A 36 0.73 -4.19 2.02
N SER A 37 1.70 -5.08 1.85
CA SER A 37 2.34 -5.37 0.57
C SER A 37 1.84 -6.72 0.08
N PHE A 38 0.91 -6.73 -0.87
CA PHE A 38 0.59 -7.94 -1.62
C PHE A 38 1.70 -8.15 -2.66
N THR A 39 2.25 -9.36 -2.66
CA THR A 39 3.29 -9.82 -3.57
C THR A 39 2.80 -10.52 -4.85
N PRO A 40 1.48 -10.67 -5.18
CA PRO A 40 1.10 -11.45 -6.34
C PRO A 40 1.44 -10.68 -7.62
N ILE A 41 2.24 -11.36 -8.44
CA ILE A 41 2.64 -10.94 -9.77
C ILE A 41 1.46 -11.10 -10.74
N VAL A 42 0.80 -10.01 -11.13
CA VAL A 42 -0.42 -10.11 -11.96
C VAL A 42 -0.13 -9.91 -13.45
N SER A 43 0.99 -9.29 -13.82
CA SER A 43 1.39 -9.26 -15.22
C SER A 43 2.87 -9.00 -15.39
N ASN A 44 3.52 -9.84 -16.18
CA ASN A 44 4.81 -9.52 -16.77
C ASN A 44 4.54 -8.65 -18.00
N ILE A 45 4.81 -7.35 -17.92
CA ILE A 45 4.71 -6.46 -19.08
C ILE A 45 6.12 -6.39 -19.71
N PRO A 46 6.26 -6.58 -21.04
CA PRO A 46 7.54 -6.38 -21.71
C PRO A 46 8.00 -4.93 -21.48
N GLN A 47 9.20 -4.72 -20.96
CA GLN A 47 9.73 -3.37 -20.76
C GLN A 47 9.86 -2.64 -22.09
N GLN A 48 9.42 -1.39 -22.11
CA GLN A 48 9.59 -0.50 -23.25
C GLN A 48 11.08 -0.30 -23.55
N ALA A 49 11.44 -0.26 -24.84
CA ALA A 49 12.82 -0.14 -25.30
C ALA A 49 13.51 1.07 -24.65
N GLY A 50 14.59 0.83 -23.90
CA GLY A 50 15.30 1.83 -23.09
C GLY A 50 15.17 1.67 -21.57
N ALA A 51 14.34 0.75 -21.08
CA ALA A 51 14.20 0.45 -19.66
C ALA A 51 14.94 -0.84 -19.22
N TYR A 52 15.59 -1.53 -20.15
CA TYR A 52 16.45 -2.70 -19.92
C TYR A 52 17.77 -2.56 -20.69
N ILE A 53 18.83 -3.20 -20.20
CA ILE A 53 20.12 -3.26 -20.90
C ILE A 53 19.98 -4.22 -22.08
N ASP A 54 19.94 -3.68 -23.30
CA ASP A 54 19.96 -4.49 -24.52
C ASP A 54 21.39 -4.96 -24.81
N TRP A 55 21.72 -6.14 -24.27
CA TRP A 55 23.03 -6.79 -24.42
C TRP A 55 23.43 -7.07 -25.87
N SER A 56 22.49 -7.04 -26.83
CA SER A 56 22.79 -7.19 -28.26
C SER A 56 23.34 -5.91 -28.91
N SER A 57 23.10 -4.75 -28.30
CA SER A 57 23.51 -3.43 -28.79
C SER A 57 24.83 -2.90 -28.20
N ILE A 58 25.43 -3.66 -27.27
CA ILE A 58 26.64 -3.26 -26.56
C ILE A 58 27.89 -3.75 -27.31
N PRO A 59 28.84 -2.86 -27.67
CA PRO A 59 30.08 -3.26 -28.34
C PRO A 59 30.96 -4.13 -27.44
N ALA A 60 31.56 -5.19 -27.97
CA ALA A 60 32.42 -6.09 -27.20
C ALA A 60 33.71 -5.39 -26.76
N GLY A 61 34.02 -5.41 -25.46
CA GLY A 61 35.23 -4.84 -24.87
C GLY A 61 34.97 -3.85 -23.73
N ALA A 62 36.01 -3.12 -23.30
CA ALA A 62 35.97 -2.23 -22.14
C ALA A 62 34.93 -1.10 -22.25
N ASP A 63 34.68 -0.59 -23.46
CA ASP A 63 33.65 0.43 -23.72
C ASP A 63 32.22 -0.11 -23.55
N GLY A 64 32.01 -1.40 -23.82
CA GLY A 64 30.74 -2.07 -23.61
C GLY A 64 30.43 -2.27 -22.13
N ILE A 65 31.45 -2.64 -21.36
CA ILE A 65 31.35 -2.77 -19.89
C ILE A 65 31.05 -1.40 -19.27
N HIS A 66 31.66 -0.32 -19.77
CA HIS A 66 31.37 1.04 -19.29
C HIS A 66 29.92 1.45 -19.56
N LYS A 67 29.38 1.16 -20.74
CA LYS A 67 27.97 1.43 -21.07
C LYS A 67 27.01 0.55 -20.26
N ALA A 68 27.31 -0.72 -20.07
CA ALA A 68 26.50 -1.61 -19.24
C ALA A 68 26.45 -1.13 -17.79
N LEU A 69 27.58 -0.69 -17.23
CA LEU A 69 27.66 -0.16 -15.87
C LEU A 69 26.98 1.21 -15.73
N SER A 70 27.08 2.09 -16.74
CA SER A 70 26.40 3.40 -16.71
C SER A 70 24.89 3.28 -16.89
N LEU A 71 24.42 2.30 -17.66
CA LEU A 71 23.01 1.93 -17.75
C LEU A 71 22.56 1.26 -16.44
N TYR A 72 23.34 0.35 -15.87
CA TYR A 72 23.05 -0.22 -14.55
C TYR A 72 22.95 0.84 -13.45
N ALA A 73 23.83 1.84 -13.46
CA ALA A 73 23.79 2.95 -12.50
C ALA A 73 22.54 3.83 -12.63
N GLN A 74 21.98 3.95 -13.84
CA GLN A 74 20.76 4.72 -14.11
C GLN A 74 19.48 3.91 -13.88
N LEU A 75 19.50 2.61 -14.19
CA LEU A 75 18.31 1.75 -14.20
C LEU A 75 18.20 0.85 -12.95
N GLY A 76 19.26 0.73 -12.16
CA GLY A 76 19.30 -0.12 -10.96
C GLY A 76 19.21 -1.63 -11.27
N PRO A 77 19.01 -2.48 -10.23
CA PRO A 77 18.93 -3.94 -10.36
C PRO A 77 17.82 -4.41 -11.31
N THR A 78 16.81 -3.58 -11.53
CA THR A 78 15.66 -3.83 -12.40
C THR A 78 15.94 -3.66 -13.89
N GLY A 79 17.09 -3.10 -14.28
CA GLY A 79 17.47 -2.93 -15.69
C GLY A 79 18.12 -4.17 -16.33
N LEU A 80 18.38 -5.22 -15.55
CA LEU A 80 19.02 -6.46 -16.01
C LEU A 80 18.02 -7.47 -16.60
N GLU A 81 16.73 -7.34 -16.30
CA GLU A 81 15.68 -8.25 -16.76
C GLU A 81 14.66 -7.50 -17.62
N GLN A 82 14.47 -7.93 -18.88
CA GLN A 82 13.57 -7.31 -19.86
C GLN A 82 12.08 -7.35 -19.48
N MET A 83 11.74 -8.09 -18.41
CA MET A 83 10.39 -8.30 -17.92
C MET A 83 10.20 -7.51 -16.64
N LYS A 84 9.54 -6.36 -16.73
CA LYS A 84 9.12 -5.63 -15.54
C LYS A 84 7.88 -6.32 -15.01
N VAL A 85 8.05 -7.02 -13.90
CA VAL A 85 6.95 -7.56 -13.11
C VAL A 85 6.15 -6.36 -12.57
N THR A 86 5.06 -6.02 -13.23
CA THR A 86 4.09 -5.04 -12.72
C THR A 86 3.04 -5.79 -11.92
N THR A 87 3.09 -5.65 -10.61
CA THR A 87 2.04 -6.17 -9.72
C THR A 87 0.80 -5.27 -9.83
N LEU A 88 -0.42 -5.83 -9.69
CA LEU A 88 -1.66 -5.03 -9.64
C LEU A 88 -1.61 -3.96 -8.55
N GLN A 89 -0.84 -4.23 -7.50
CA GLN A 89 -0.60 -3.33 -6.40
C GLN A 89 0.23 -2.10 -6.79
N GLN A 90 1.22 -2.21 -7.67
CA GLN A 90 1.98 -1.02 -8.12
C GLN A 90 1.10 -0.05 -8.92
N ASN A 91 0.12 -0.54 -9.67
CA ASN A 91 -0.85 0.31 -10.37
C ASN A 91 -1.84 0.96 -9.40
N LEU A 92 -2.37 0.20 -8.42
CA LEU A 92 -3.30 0.72 -7.42
C LEU A 92 -2.65 1.68 -6.41
N ASP A 93 -1.49 1.34 -5.85
CA ASP A 93 -0.73 2.20 -4.92
C ASP A 93 -0.22 3.47 -5.60
N SER A 94 0.02 3.45 -6.92
CA SER A 94 0.35 4.67 -7.67
C SER A 94 -0.85 5.61 -7.84
N LEU A 95 -2.08 5.07 -7.83
CA LEU A 95 -3.32 5.86 -7.93
C LEU A 95 -3.79 6.34 -6.55
N ILE A 96 -3.75 5.47 -5.54
CA ILE A 96 -4.08 5.78 -4.14
C ILE A 96 -3.16 4.94 -3.24
N PRO A 97 -2.09 5.54 -2.67
CA PRO A 97 -1.26 4.84 -1.69
C PRO A 97 -2.13 4.46 -0.49
N GLY A 98 -2.13 3.18 -0.12
CA GLY A 98 -2.75 2.67 1.11
C GLY A 98 -4.25 2.34 1.05
N LEU A 99 -4.84 2.28 -0.14
CA LEU A 99 -6.20 1.77 -0.34
C LEU A 99 -6.45 0.40 0.34
N ALA A 100 -5.43 -0.47 0.35
CA ALA A 100 -5.48 -1.76 1.02
C ALA A 100 -5.65 -1.64 2.55
N ALA A 101 -4.98 -0.66 3.18
CA ALA A 101 -5.09 -0.39 4.61
C ALA A 101 -6.50 0.12 4.97
N VAL A 102 -7.07 1.03 4.17
CA VAL A 102 -8.46 1.49 4.34
C VAL A 102 -9.44 0.32 4.15
N GLY A 103 -9.25 -0.51 3.12
CA GLY A 103 -10.09 -1.66 2.86
C GLY A 103 -10.12 -2.64 4.04
N LEU A 104 -8.96 -2.93 4.63
CA LEU A 104 -8.85 -3.80 5.81
C LEU A 104 -9.53 -3.18 7.04
N THR A 105 -9.36 -1.88 7.28
CA THR A 105 -10.00 -1.22 8.43
C THR A 105 -11.51 -1.16 8.30
N LEU A 106 -12.04 -0.90 7.10
CA LEU A 106 -13.48 -0.99 6.82
C LEU A 106 -14.01 -2.42 6.98
N LEU A 107 -13.26 -3.44 6.53
CA LEU A 107 -13.60 -4.84 6.75
C LEU A 107 -13.69 -5.17 8.25
N CYS A 108 -12.70 -4.75 9.05
CA CYS A 108 -12.70 -4.91 10.50
C CYS A 108 -13.90 -4.21 11.15
N CYS A 109 -14.19 -2.96 10.77
CA CYS A 109 -15.37 -2.24 11.24
C CYS A 109 -16.68 -2.95 10.87
N TYR A 110 -16.77 -3.51 9.66
CA TYR A 110 -17.92 -4.29 9.22
C TYR A 110 -18.10 -5.59 10.04
N LEU A 111 -17.02 -6.31 10.32
CA LEU A 111 -17.00 -7.51 11.17
C LEU A 111 -17.45 -7.19 12.60
N LEU A 112 -17.01 -6.06 13.16
CA LEU A 112 -17.45 -5.58 14.47
C LEU A 112 -18.95 -5.24 14.49
N LYS A 113 -19.50 -4.66 13.41
CA LYS A 113 -20.96 -4.43 13.27
C LYS A 113 -21.77 -5.72 13.24
N LYS A 114 -21.18 -6.86 12.84
CA LYS A 114 -21.79 -8.19 12.92
C LYS A 114 -21.66 -8.87 14.30
N LYS A 115 -21.26 -8.13 15.35
CA LYS A 115 -20.99 -8.66 16.71
C LYS A 115 -19.90 -9.74 16.73
N VAL A 116 -18.98 -9.75 15.77
CA VAL A 116 -17.81 -10.63 15.86
C VAL A 116 -16.89 -10.10 16.95
N SER A 117 -16.43 -10.98 17.84
CA SER A 117 -15.51 -10.59 18.91
C SER A 117 -14.17 -10.12 18.34
N PRO A 118 -13.58 -9.01 18.84
CA PRO A 118 -12.26 -8.54 18.42
C PRO A 118 -11.18 -9.62 18.47
N ILE A 119 -11.25 -10.53 19.44
CA ILE A 119 -10.32 -11.66 19.58
C ILE A 119 -10.36 -12.57 18.35
N VAL A 120 -11.56 -12.85 17.82
CA VAL A 120 -11.74 -13.68 16.63
C VAL A 120 -11.18 -12.96 15.39
N ILE A 121 -11.34 -11.64 15.31
CA ILE A 121 -10.79 -10.83 14.22
C ILE A 121 -9.25 -10.92 14.23
N ILE A 122 -8.61 -10.77 15.40
CA ILE A 122 -7.15 -10.88 15.53
C ILE A 122 -6.67 -12.28 15.10
N LEU A 123 -7.33 -13.35 15.57
CA LEU A 123 -6.97 -14.72 15.20
C LEU A 123 -7.18 -14.98 13.70
N ALA A 124 -8.25 -14.46 13.11
CA ALA A 124 -8.50 -14.58 11.68
C ALA A 124 -7.43 -13.84 10.86
N LEU A 125 -7.07 -12.62 11.23
CA LEU A 125 -5.99 -11.86 10.58
C LEU A 125 -4.64 -12.57 10.67
N PHE A 126 -4.33 -13.17 11.83
CA PHE A 126 -3.13 -13.97 12.00
C PHE A 126 -3.10 -15.19 11.08
N ALA A 127 -4.21 -15.94 11.01
CA ALA A 127 -4.33 -17.08 10.11
C ALA A 127 -4.21 -16.66 8.64
N VAL A 128 -4.88 -15.57 8.25
CA VAL A 128 -4.77 -14.99 6.90
C VAL A 128 -3.34 -14.58 6.57
N GLY A 129 -2.60 -14.00 7.51
CA GLY A 129 -1.19 -13.63 7.32
C GLY A 129 -0.28 -14.86 7.10
N VAL A 130 -0.47 -15.93 7.86
CA VAL A 130 0.29 -17.18 7.69
C VAL A 130 -0.02 -17.84 6.35
N ILE A 131 -1.31 -17.89 5.98
CA ILE A 131 -1.76 -18.43 4.70
C ILE A 131 -1.26 -17.58 3.54
N GLY A 132 -1.33 -16.25 3.66
CA GLY A 132 -0.84 -15.30 2.66
C GLY A 132 0.64 -15.49 2.37
N ARG A 133 1.46 -15.67 3.41
CA ARG A 133 2.89 -15.98 3.27
C ARG A 133 3.14 -17.36 2.68
N PHE A 134 2.35 -18.36 3.05
CA PHE A 134 2.45 -19.72 2.48
C PHE A 134 2.16 -19.75 0.98
N PHE A 135 1.19 -18.94 0.52
CA PHE A 135 0.81 -18.84 -0.89
C PHE A 135 1.57 -17.75 -1.68
N ASN A 136 2.60 -17.09 -1.09
CA ASN A 136 3.33 -15.95 -1.71
C ASN A 136 2.39 -14.83 -2.21
N PHE A 137 1.30 -14.58 -1.50
CA PHE A 137 0.36 -13.48 -1.80
C PHE A 137 0.64 -12.24 -0.95
N MET A 138 1.32 -12.39 0.20
CA MET A 138 1.59 -11.33 1.18
C MET A 138 2.89 -11.59 1.94
#